data_AF-A0A0B4V4R4-F1
#
_entry.id   AF-A0A0B4V4R4-F1
#
_cell.length_a   1.000
_cell.length_b   1.000
_cell.length_c   1.000
_cell.angle_alpha   90.00
_cell.angle_beta   90.00
_cell.angle_gamma   90.00
#
_symmetry.space_group_name_H-M   'P 1'
#
loop_
_entity.id
_entity.type
_entity.pdbx_description
1 polymer ?
#
loop_
_entity_poly.entity_id
_entity_poly.type
_entity_poly.pdbx_seq_one_letter_code
_entity_poly.pdbx_strand_id
1 'polypeptide(L)'
;LLTVPLLMVEFYLIMSAVGKVPGRVFWNLLIGTTVMLIFGYMGETGMMGVGLAFVLSMGAWFYVIWYIMKGEASQVNASLANANVQKAYKTMTFLVTV
;
A
#
# COMPACT_ATOMS: atom_id res chain seq x y z
N LEU A 1 -10.31 -8.99 2.54
CA LEU A 1 -9.65 -9.32 1.25
C LEU A 1 -9.79 -8.22 0.20
N LEU A 2 -10.99 -7.66 -0.04
CA LEU A 2 -11.20 -6.73 -1.18
C LEU A 2 -10.89 -5.26 -0.89
N THR A 3 -11.09 -4.79 0.33
CA THR A 3 -11.08 -3.35 0.65
C THR A 3 -9.69 -2.73 0.66
N VAL A 4 -8.67 -3.45 1.15
CA VAL A 4 -7.30 -2.94 1.24
C VAL A 4 -6.65 -2.76 -0.15
N PRO A 5 -6.69 -3.75 -1.06
CA PRO A 5 -6.19 -3.55 -2.42
C PRO A 5 -6.96 -2.46 -3.17
N LEU A 6 -8.29 -2.39 -2.99
CA LEU A 6 -9.12 -1.37 -3.62
C LEU A 6 -8.74 0.04 -3.15
N LEU A 7 -8.47 0.23 -1.86
CA LEU A 7 -8.00 1.50 -1.31
C LEU A 7 -6.68 1.96 -1.96
N MET A 8 -5.74 1.04 -2.17
CA MET A 8 -4.45 1.37 -2.82
C MET A 8 -4.60 1.69 -4.30
N VAL A 9 -5.53 1.02 -4.98
CA VAL A 9 -5.89 1.29 -6.38
C VAL A 9 -6.53 2.67 -6.50
N GLU A 10 -7.50 2.99 -5.64
CA GLU A 10 -8.18 4.28 -5.60
C GLU A 10 -7.19 5.42 -5.37
N PHE A 11 -6.26 5.24 -4.44
CA PHE A 11 -5.16 6.15 -4.19
C PHE A 11 -4.29 6.41 -5.44
N TYR A 12 -3.90 5.34 -6.15
CA TYR A 12 -3.15 5.48 -7.40
C TYR A 12 -3.94 6.25 -8.47
N LEU A 13 -5.24 5.99 -8.60
CA LEU A 13 -6.11 6.66 -9.57
C LEU A 13 -6.28 8.15 -9.23
N ILE A 14 -6.46 8.50 -7.96
CA ILE A 14 -6.54 9.90 -7.50
C ILE A 14 -5.24 10.63 -7.84
N MET A 15 -4.07 10.07 -7.53
CA MET A 15 -2.79 10.69 -7.86
C MET A 15 -2.57 10.79 -9.39
N SER A 16 -3.01 9.78 -10.15
CA SER A 16 -2.88 9.74 -11.61
C SER A 16 -3.79 10.76 -12.32
N ALA A 17 -4.88 11.18 -11.68
CA ALA A 17 -5.78 12.20 -12.22
C ALA A 17 -5.17 13.61 -12.19
N VAL A 18 -4.22 13.86 -11.28
CA VAL A 18 -3.60 15.17 -11.03
C VAL A 18 -2.17 15.28 -11.56
N GLY A 19 -1.58 14.17 -11.99
CA GLY A 19 -0.38 14.17 -12.83
C GLY A 19 0.13 12.76 -13.14
N LYS A 20 1.32 12.68 -13.75
CA LYS A 20 1.85 11.40 -14.24
C LYS A 20 2.42 10.56 -13.11
N VAL A 21 1.72 9.49 -12.75
CA VAL A 21 2.20 8.47 -11.81
C VAL A 21 2.70 7.26 -12.61
N PRO A 22 3.92 6.74 -12.32
CA PRO A 22 4.41 5.55 -12.99
C PRO A 22 3.60 4.32 -12.56
N GLY A 23 3.18 3.50 -13.53
CA GLY A 23 2.43 2.26 -13.28
C GLY A 23 3.15 1.25 -12.40
N ARG A 24 4.48 1.39 -12.20
CA ARG A 24 5.24 0.60 -11.22
C ARG A 24 4.75 0.84 -9.79
N VAL A 25 4.31 2.05 -9.46
CA VAL A 25 3.74 2.38 -8.14
C VAL A 25 2.49 1.55 -7.89
N PHE A 26 1.61 1.43 -8.88
CA PHE A 26 0.41 0.59 -8.78
C PHE A 26 0.76 -0.86 -8.47
N TRP A 27 1.66 -1.46 -9.26
CA TRP A 27 2.03 -2.87 -9.08
C TRP A 27 2.73 -3.15 -7.75
N ASN A 28 3.60 -2.25 -7.29
CA ASN A 28 4.28 -2.40 -6.00
C ASN A 28 3.29 -2.37 -4.82
N LEU A 29 2.27 -1.51 -4.88
CA LEU A 29 1.23 -1.43 -3.85
C LEU A 29 0.27 -2.63 -3.92
N LEU A 30 -0.12 -3.04 -5.12
CA LEU A 30 -1.00 -4.18 -5.32
C LEU A 30 -0.33 -5.47 -4.84
N ILE A 31 0.89 -5.75 -5.29
CA ILE A 31 1.63 -6.96 -4.91
C ILE A 31 1.90 -6.96 -3.41
N GLY A 32 2.36 -5.84 -2.84
CA GLY A 32 2.63 -5.75 -1.40
C GLY A 32 1.41 -6.08 -0.54
N THR A 33 0.25 -5.51 -0.88
CA THR A 33 -1.01 -5.77 -0.14
C THR A 33 -1.57 -7.17 -0.41
N THR A 34 -1.46 -7.70 -1.63
CA THR A 34 -1.85 -9.09 -1.93
C THR A 34 -1.01 -10.08 -1.15
N VAL A 35 0.31 -9.91 -1.10
CA VAL A 35 1.23 -10.80 -0.37
C VAL A 35 0.92 -10.78 1.13
N MET A 36 0.69 -9.59 1.70
CA MET A 36 0.24 -9.44 3.10
C MET A 36 -1.01 -10.27 3.39
N LEU A 37 -2.02 -10.17 2.53
CA LEU A 37 -3.29 -10.88 2.69
C LEU A 37 -3.16 -12.39 2.49
N ILE A 38 -2.35 -12.84 1.53
CA ILE A 38 -2.11 -14.27 1.30
C ILE A 38 -1.47 -14.89 2.54
N PHE A 39 -0.44 -14.27 3.11
CA PHE A 39 0.19 -14.80 4.32
C PHE A 39 -0.75 -14.80 5.52
N GLY A 40 -1.53 -13.73 5.71
CA GLY A 40 -2.57 -13.70 6.75
C GLY A 40 -3.57 -14.86 6.60
N TYR A 41 -4.10 -15.05 5.39
CA TYR A 41 -5.04 -16.12 5.08
C TYR A 41 -4.44 -17.52 5.29
N MET A 42 -3.19 -17.75 4.85
CA MET A 42 -2.50 -19.03 5.06
C MET A 42 -2.28 -19.35 6.54
N GLY A 43 -2.10 -18.33 7.38
CA GLY A 43 -2.05 -18.50 8.84
C GLY A 43 -3.41 -18.87 9.43
N GLU A 44 -4.48 -18.23 8.96
CA GLU A 44 -5.86 -18.49 9.43
C GLU A 44 -6.40 -19.86 9.01
N THR A 45 -6.03 -20.35 7.82
CA THR A 45 -6.46 -21.68 7.33
C THR A 45 -5.61 -22.83 7.84
N GLY A 46 -4.56 -22.55 8.63
CA GLY A 46 -3.63 -23.57 9.12
C GLY A 46 -2.70 -24.16 8.05
N MET A 47 -2.66 -23.57 6.84
CA MET A 47 -1.74 -23.97 5.76
C MET A 47 -0.27 -23.64 6.09
N MET A 48 -0.05 -22.68 6.99
CA MET A 48 1.27 -22.29 7.49
C MET A 48 1.19 -22.11 9.02
N GLY A 49 2.31 -22.32 9.72
CA GLY A 49 2.38 -22.05 11.15
C GLY A 49 2.00 -20.60 11.45
N VAL A 50 1.02 -20.40 12.35
CA VAL A 50 0.42 -19.09 12.66
C VAL A 50 1.47 -18.01 12.94
N GLY A 51 2.50 -18.34 13.73
CA GLY A 51 3.58 -17.39 14.04
C GLY A 51 4.41 -16.97 12.83
N LEU A 52 4.70 -17.90 11.92
CA LEU A 52 5.46 -17.60 10.69
C LEU A 52 4.62 -16.77 9.71
N ALA A 53 3.37 -17.17 9.51
CA ALA A 53 2.41 -16.46 8.67
C ALA A 53 2.18 -15.01 9.16
N PHE A 54 2.09 -14.81 10.47
CA PHE A 54 1.99 -13.50 11.09
C PHE A 54 3.22 -12.63 10.80
N VAL A 55 4.45 -13.14 10.99
CA VAL A 55 5.68 -12.38 10.74
C VAL A 55 5.82 -11.99 9.27
N LEU A 56 5.50 -12.91 8.34
CA LEU A 56 5.56 -12.64 6.90
C LEU A 56 4.52 -11.61 6.47
N SER A 57 3.29 -11.70 6.99
CA SER A 57 2.23 -10.73 6.75
C SER A 57 2.62 -9.33 7.27
N MET A 58 3.12 -9.26 8.51
CA MET A 58 3.61 -8.02 9.11
C MET A 58 4.78 -7.42 8.32
N GLY A 59 5.71 -8.24 7.83
CA GLY A 59 6.82 -7.79 6.99
C GLY A 59 6.34 -7.16 5.68
N ALA A 60 5.35 -7.76 5.02
CA ALA A 60 4.73 -7.20 3.82
C ALA A 60 4.00 -5.87 4.12
N TRP A 61 3.30 -5.78 5.26
CA TRP A 61 2.66 -4.53 5.69
C TRP A 61 3.67 -3.40 5.94
N PHE A 62 4.74 -3.68 6.70
CA PHE A 62 5.82 -2.71 6.93
C PHE A 62 6.49 -2.26 5.63
N TYR A 63 6.68 -3.17 4.67
CA TYR A 63 7.17 -2.82 3.34
C TYR A 63 6.23 -1.85 2.62
N VAL A 64 4.92 -2.08 2.66
CA VAL A 64 3.93 -1.17 2.05
C VAL A 64 3.98 0.22 2.70
N ILE A 65 4.04 0.30 4.04
CA ILE A 65 4.17 1.57 4.78
C ILE A 65 5.45 2.29 4.37
N TRP A 66 6.58 1.58 4.33
CA TRP A 66 7.85 2.17 3.93
C TRP A 66 7.80 2.68 2.48
N TYR A 67 7.19 1.91 1.57
CA TYR A 67 7.07 2.25 0.17
C TYR A 67 6.22 3.50 -0.07
N ILE A 68 5.12 3.68 0.66
CA ILE A 68 4.31 4.90 0.60
C ILE A 68 4.99 6.07 1.30
N MET A 69 5.62 5.90 2.46
CA MET A 69 6.18 7.05 3.18
C MET A 69 7.50 7.56 2.60
N LYS A 70 8.38 6.64 2.18
CA LYS A 70 9.76 6.94 1.76
C LYS A 70 10.13 6.42 0.37
N GLY A 71 9.31 5.56 -0.22
CA GLY A 71 9.56 4.99 -1.54
C GLY A 71 9.15 5.91 -2.69
N GLU A 72 9.08 5.31 -3.88
CA GLU A 72 8.77 6.00 -5.14
C GLU A 72 7.42 6.71 -5.10
N ALA A 73 6.43 6.16 -4.39
CA ALA A 73 5.12 6.80 -4.24
C ALA A 73 5.19 8.17 -3.53
N SER A 74 6.07 8.30 -2.54
CA SER A 74 6.28 9.55 -1.80
C SER A 74 6.91 10.63 -2.68
N GLN A 75 7.90 10.23 -3.47
CA GLN A 75 8.62 11.12 -4.39
C GLN A 75 7.70 11.63 -5.51
N VAL A 76 6.87 10.73 -6.07
CA VAL A 76 5.88 11.10 -7.09
C VAL A 76 4.88 12.08 -6.50
N ASN A 77 4.32 11.83 -5.31
CA ASN A 77 3.41 12.78 -4.67
C ASN A 77 4.05 14.14 -4.36
N ALA A 78 5.31 14.17 -3.92
CA ALA A 78 6.04 15.41 -3.70
C ALA A 78 6.19 16.23 -5.00
N SER A 79 6.34 15.56 -6.15
CA SER A 79 6.45 16.21 -7.46
C SER A 79 5.12 16.77 -8.02
N LEU A 80 3.96 16.30 -7.52
CA LEU A 80 2.63 16.64 -8.06
C LEU A 80 2.09 18.00 -7.59
N ALA A 81 2.85 18.75 -6.79
CA ALA A 81 2.70 20.18 -6.38
C ALA A 81 1.35 20.69 -5.83
N ASN A 82 0.24 19.97 -5.95
CA ASN A 82 -1.08 20.42 -5.51
C ASN A 82 -1.31 20.10 -4.02
N ALA A 83 -1.53 21.14 -3.20
CA ALA A 83 -1.73 21.03 -1.76
C ALA A 83 -2.89 20.10 -1.37
N ASN A 84 -3.95 20.02 -2.17
CA ASN A 84 -5.10 19.15 -1.92
C ASN A 84 -4.71 17.67 -2.04
N VAL A 85 -3.89 17.34 -3.04
CA VAL A 85 -3.41 15.98 -3.31
C VAL A 85 -2.43 15.54 -2.23
N GLN A 86 -1.53 16.43 -1.82
CA GLN A 86 -0.60 16.16 -0.71
C GLN A 86 -1.33 15.95 0.63
N LYS A 87 -2.41 16.70 0.88
CA LYS A 87 -3.23 16.52 2.08
C LYS A 87 -3.96 15.18 2.04
N ALA A 88 -4.60 14.85 0.91
CA ALA A 88 -5.26 13.56 0.71
C ALA A 88 -4.26 12.39 0.88
N TYR A 89 -3.06 12.52 0.31
CA TYR A 89 -1.97 11.55 0.45
C TYR A 89 -1.59 11.30 1.91
N LYS A 90 -1.37 12.37 2.69
CA LYS A 90 -1.03 12.25 4.11
C LYS A 90 -2.13 11.57 4.91
N THR A 91 -3.39 11.92 4.67
CA THR A 91 -4.53 11.27 5.32
C THR A 91 -4.59 9.78 4.98
N MET A 92 -4.37 9.41 3.71
CA MET A 92 -4.37 8.00 3.30
C MET A 92 -3.19 7.23 3.88
N THR A 93 -1.99 7.81 3.93
CA THR A 93 -0.85 7.16 4.60
C THR A 93 -1.12 6.91 6.08
N PHE A 94 -1.86 7.79 6.75
CA PHE A 94 -2.26 7.61 8.14
C PHE A 94 -3.24 6.44 8.32
N LEU A 95 -4.21 6.29 7.41
CA LEU A 95 -5.17 5.18 7.43
C LEU A 95 -4.53 3.82 7.18
N VAL A 96 -3.36 3.75 6.54
CA VAL A 96 -2.63 2.49 6.33
C VAL A 96 -1.83 2.10 7.57
N THR A 97 -1.53 3.05 8.46
CA THR A 97 -0.73 2.83 9.68
C THR A 97 -1.53 2.52 10.94
N VAL A 98 -2.83 2.84 10.97
CA VAL A 98 -3.75 2.67 12.11
C VAL A 98 -4.79 1.61 11.79
#